data_AF-A0A0B7NUU4-F1
#
_entry.id   AF-A0A0B7NUU4-F1
#
_cell.length_a   1.000
_cell.length_b   1.000
_cell.length_c   1.000
_cell.angle_alpha   90.00
_cell.angle_beta   90.00
_cell.angle_gamma   90.00
#
_symmetry.space_group_name_H-M   'P 1'
#
loop_
_entity.id
_entity.type
_entity.pdbx_description
1 polymer ?
#
loop_
_entity_poly.entity_id
_entity_poly.type
_entity_poly.pdbx_seq_one_letter_code
_entity_poly.pdbx_strand_id
1 'polypeptide(L)'
;MMINWLDTILQYDFTIVHLPGLDNKLCDMLSRLFESSHPSNELGEGSLKLINRAATIDKYLPDVNSGEYMTPPTPEERKELLLDEHLKGHFGSDAIYYALKRKGIYWKDLKSEAAELVKSCIPCQQFNIVRKGYHPLRPITCTLPGDSWGLDLAGPFKTSTQGNNYCRFYFGKPAFVTVPRLYF
;
A
#
# COMPACT_ATOMS: atom_id res chain seq x y z
N MET A 1 -13.06 -6.18 -3.46
CA MET A 1 -13.59 -4.95 -4.08
C MET A 1 -12.45 -4.26 -4.83
N MET A 2 -12.15 -4.69 -6.06
CA MET A 2 -11.03 -4.19 -6.88
C MET A 2 -11.55 -3.87 -8.29
N ILE A 3 -12.40 -2.85 -8.45
CA ILE A 3 -12.90 -2.47 -9.81
C ILE A 3 -12.96 -0.95 -10.05
N ASN A 4 -12.68 -0.07 -9.07
CA ASN A 4 -12.86 1.38 -9.27
C ASN A 4 -12.05 2.00 -10.44
N TRP A 5 -10.85 1.50 -10.73
CA TRP A 5 -10.05 2.06 -11.83
C TRP A 5 -10.56 1.62 -13.21
N LEU A 6 -11.08 0.38 -13.32
CA LEU A 6 -11.65 -0.13 -14.57
C LEU A 6 -12.98 0.56 -14.87
N ASP A 7 -13.81 0.77 -13.84
CA ASP A 7 -15.05 1.56 -13.96
C ASP A 7 -14.78 3.00 -14.39
N THR A 8 -13.66 3.57 -13.96
CA THR A 8 -13.25 4.93 -14.38
C THR A 8 -12.83 4.96 -15.85
N ILE A 9 -12.07 3.97 -16.32
CA ILE A 9 -11.64 3.90 -17.73
C ILE A 9 -12.83 3.65 -18.65
N LEU A 10 -13.78 2.80 -18.23
CA LEU A 10 -14.99 2.50 -19.00
C LEU A 10 -15.98 3.68 -19.09
N GLN A 11 -15.79 4.75 -18.32
CA GLN A 11 -16.57 5.99 -18.46
C GLN A 11 -16.11 6.88 -19.63
N TYR A 12 -14.94 6.60 -20.23
CA TYR A 12 -14.41 7.39 -21.34
C TYR A 12 -14.58 6.65 -22.67
N ASP A 13 -15.05 7.36 -23.68
CA ASP A 13 -14.94 6.93 -25.06
C ASP A 13 -13.54 7.26 -25.57
N PHE A 14 -12.71 6.25 -25.85
CA PHE A 14 -11.39 6.45 -26.43
C PHE A 14 -11.12 5.51 -27.58
N THR A 15 -10.29 5.99 -28.51
CA THR A 15 -9.78 5.20 -29.63
C THR A 15 -8.36 4.78 -29.33
N ILE A 16 -8.11 3.47 -29.41
CA ILE A 16 -6.77 2.92 -29.21
C ILE A 16 -5.97 3.16 -30.49
N VAL A 17 -5.04 4.10 -30.44
CA VAL A 17 -4.11 4.38 -31.54
C VAL A 17 -2.73 3.83 -31.18
N HIS A 18 -2.20 2.96 -32.03
CA HIS A 18 -0.84 2.45 -31.88
C HIS A 18 0.17 3.51 -32.33
N LEU A 19 1.03 3.95 -31.42
CA LEU A 19 2.15 4.86 -31.70
C LEU A 19 3.45 4.04 -31.79
N PRO A 20 4.15 4.06 -32.94
CA PRO A 20 5.48 3.47 -33.05
C PRO A 20 6.43 4.05 -32.00
N GLY A 21 7.34 3.24 -31.47
CA GLY A 21 8.22 3.64 -30.36
C GLY A 21 9.03 4.91 -30.62
N LEU A 22 9.45 5.14 -31.88
CA LEU A 22 10.18 6.35 -32.29
C LEU A 22 9.38 7.66 -32.09
N ASP A 23 8.05 7.58 -32.18
CA ASP A 23 7.15 8.72 -32.06
C ASP A 23 6.62 8.90 -30.62
N ASN A 24 6.84 7.91 -29.74
CA ASN A 24 6.41 7.93 -28.35
C ASN A 24 7.32 8.76 -27.44
N LYS A 25 7.72 9.95 -27.94
CA LYS A 25 8.66 10.86 -27.28
C LYS A 25 8.19 11.29 -25.89
N LEU A 26 6.88 11.45 -25.69
CA LEU A 26 6.31 11.88 -24.42
C LEU A 26 6.46 10.81 -23.33
N CYS A 27 6.06 9.55 -23.59
CA CYS A 27 6.29 8.49 -22.61
C CYS A 27 7.79 8.25 -22.39
N ASP A 28 8.61 8.32 -23.45
CA ASP A 28 10.06 8.18 -23.34
C ASP A 28 10.66 9.26 -22.42
N MET A 29 10.30 10.54 -22.61
CA MET A 29 10.73 11.65 -21.74
C MET A 29 10.20 11.54 -20.31
N LEU A 30 8.93 11.14 -20.12
CA LEU A 30 8.35 10.96 -18.78
C LEU A 30 8.98 9.79 -18.02
N SER A 31 9.41 8.74 -18.72
CA SER A 31 10.18 7.65 -18.12
C SER A 31 11.58 8.10 -17.69
N ARG A 32 12.18 9.06 -18.43
CA ARG A 32 13.48 9.69 -18.15
C ARG A 32 13.44 10.78 -17.09
N LEU A 33 12.28 11.38 -16.82
CA LEU A 33 12.13 12.38 -15.74
C LEU A 33 12.46 11.82 -14.34
N PHE A 34 12.61 10.50 -14.21
CA PHE A 34 13.13 9.81 -13.02
C PHE A 34 14.57 9.26 -13.22
N GLU A 35 15.38 9.89 -14.07
CA GLU A 35 16.80 9.57 -14.23
C GLU A 35 17.51 9.58 -12.86
N SER A 36 18.08 8.42 -12.49
CA SER A 36 19.06 8.36 -11.41
C SER A 36 20.27 9.19 -11.80
N SER A 37 20.73 10.04 -10.90
CA SER A 37 21.80 11.04 -11.05
C SER A 37 23.21 10.48 -11.32
N HIS A 38 23.38 9.44 -12.16
CA HIS A 38 24.68 8.98 -12.65
C HIS A 38 24.54 8.46 -14.09
N PRO A 39 25.11 9.15 -15.10
CA PRO A 39 25.24 8.61 -16.44
C PRO A 39 26.52 7.77 -16.48
N SER A 40 26.39 6.45 -16.62
CA SER A 40 27.48 5.62 -17.15
C SER A 40 27.15 5.30 -18.59
N ASN A 41 27.84 5.97 -19.50
CA ASN A 41 27.93 5.58 -20.90
C ASN A 41 28.40 4.13 -20.96
N GLU A 42 27.60 3.24 -21.53
CA GLU A 42 28.04 2.17 -22.44
C GLU A 42 26.83 1.32 -22.87
N LEU A 43 26.71 1.12 -24.18
CA LEU A 43 25.81 0.17 -24.82
C LEU A 43 26.20 -1.25 -24.38
N GLY A 44 25.29 -1.96 -23.72
CA GLY A 44 25.53 -3.35 -23.37
C GLY A 44 24.32 -3.99 -22.72
N GLU A 45 23.82 -5.04 -23.37
CA GLU A 45 22.80 -5.96 -22.89
C GLU A 45 23.00 -6.35 -21.42
N GLY A 46 21.92 -6.40 -20.65
CA GLY A 46 21.96 -7.09 -19.37
C GLY A 46 20.98 -6.54 -18.36
N SER A 47 19.80 -7.15 -18.32
CA SER A 47 18.93 -7.31 -17.15
C SER A 47 18.94 -6.13 -16.17
N LEU A 48 17.92 -5.28 -16.28
CA LEU A 48 17.52 -4.32 -15.25
C LEU A 48 17.33 -5.06 -13.92
N LYS A 49 18.43 -5.29 -13.20
CA LYS A 49 18.38 -5.57 -11.78
C LYS A 49 17.84 -4.30 -11.18
N LEU A 50 16.59 -4.38 -10.72
CA LEU A 50 16.02 -3.52 -9.70
C LEU A 50 16.97 -3.58 -8.49
N ILE A 51 18.07 -2.84 -8.53
CA ILE A 51 18.93 -2.66 -7.38
C ILE A 51 18.11 -1.75 -6.47
N ASN A 52 17.57 -2.36 -5.43
CA ASN A 52 16.99 -1.67 -4.28
C ASN A 52 17.86 -0.46 -3.95
N ARG A 53 17.42 0.77 -4.28
CA ARG A 53 18.17 2.01 -4.01
C ARG A 53 18.56 2.15 -2.54
N ALA A 54 17.82 1.52 -1.63
CA ALA A 54 18.16 1.40 -0.22
C ALA A 54 19.50 0.67 0.03
N ALA A 55 19.82 -0.36 -0.75
CA ALA A 55 21.04 -1.15 -0.59
C ALA A 55 22.29 -0.46 -1.16
N THR A 56 22.14 0.39 -2.18
CA THR A 56 23.25 1.14 -2.77
C THR A 56 23.64 2.35 -1.92
N ILE A 57 22.67 2.97 -1.24
CA ILE A 57 22.90 4.09 -0.32
C ILE A 57 23.76 3.66 0.88
N ASP A 58 23.59 2.43 1.38
CA ASP A 58 24.35 1.93 2.52
C ASP A 58 25.87 1.85 2.26
N LYS A 59 26.29 1.76 0.99
CA LYS A 59 27.69 1.67 0.57
C LYS A 59 28.45 3.01 0.65
N TYR A 60 27.75 4.14 0.66
CA TYR A 60 28.33 5.50 0.68
C TYR A 60 28.02 6.29 1.95
N LEU A 61 27.36 5.67 2.92
CA LEU A 61 27.12 6.29 4.21
C LEU A 61 28.31 6.04 5.14
N PRO A 62 28.72 7.03 5.95
CA PRO A 62 29.82 6.86 6.88
C PRO A 62 29.58 5.65 7.79
N ASP A 63 30.65 4.89 8.08
CA ASP A 63 30.57 3.76 9.00
C ASP A 63 30.19 4.26 10.40
N VAL A 64 29.34 3.52 11.11
CA VAL A 64 28.86 3.90 12.44
C VAL A 64 30.01 4.02 13.45
N ASN A 65 31.16 3.39 13.15
CA ASN A 65 32.36 3.40 13.99
C ASN A 65 33.42 4.46 13.61
N SER A 66 33.18 5.32 12.61
CA SER A 66 34.18 6.33 12.18
C SER A 66 34.31 7.53 13.14
N GLY A 67 33.43 7.66 14.14
CA GLY A 67 33.50 8.74 15.13
C GLY A 67 33.09 10.13 14.61
N GLU A 68 32.51 10.23 13.41
CA GLU A 68 32.10 11.50 12.76
C GLU A 68 30.65 11.93 13.05
N TYR A 69 29.95 11.30 13.99
CA TYR A 69 28.57 11.64 14.30
C TYR A 69 28.49 12.71 15.39
N MET A 70 27.67 13.74 15.15
CA MET A 70 27.40 14.76 16.18
C MET A 70 26.85 14.11 17.45
N THR A 71 27.35 14.56 18.60
CA THR A 71 26.98 14.12 19.94
C THR A 71 25.45 14.10 20.11
N PRO A 72 24.88 13.12 20.85
CA PRO A 72 23.44 12.89 20.83
C PRO A 72 22.68 14.16 21.26
N PRO A 73 21.78 14.70 20.43
CA PRO A 73 20.90 15.79 20.81
C PRO A 73 20.12 15.41 22.08
N THR A 74 19.70 16.39 22.85
CA THR A 74 18.78 16.18 23.97
C THR A 74 17.53 15.41 23.50
N PRO A 75 16.83 14.68 24.38
CA PRO A 75 15.64 13.93 23.99
C PRO A 75 14.56 14.78 23.30
N GLU A 76 14.53 16.08 23.58
CA GLU A 76 13.64 17.06 22.97
C GLU A 76 14.07 17.39 21.54
N GLU A 77 15.35 17.74 21.33
CA GLU A 77 15.91 18.02 20.00
C GLU A 77 15.80 16.82 19.05
N ARG A 78 15.94 15.59 19.55
CA ARG A 78 15.75 14.37 18.73
C ARG A 78 14.34 14.30 18.15
N LYS A 79 13.33 14.61 18.96
CA LYS A 79 11.93 14.61 18.52
C LYS A 79 11.69 15.70 17.49
N GLU A 80 12.25 16.89 17.70
CA GLU A 80 12.13 17.99 16.74
C GLU A 80 12.76 17.66 15.39
N LEU A 81 13.97 17.08 15.39
CA LEU A 81 14.65 16.65 14.16
C LEU A 81 13.86 15.58 13.40
N LEU A 82 13.32 14.59 14.12
CA LEU A 82 12.46 13.56 13.54
C LEU A 82 11.17 14.15 12.97
N LEU A 83 10.56 15.11 13.68
CA LEU A 83 9.34 15.78 13.26
C LEU A 83 9.58 16.66 12.01
N ASP A 84 10.67 17.43 11.97
CA ASP A 84 11.04 18.26 10.83
C ASP A 84 11.24 17.41 9.56
N GLU A 85 11.99 16.30 9.67
CA GLU A 85 12.16 15.38 8.53
C GLU A 85 10.84 14.71 8.13
N HIS A 86 10.01 14.36 9.10
CA HIS A 86 8.72 13.76 8.82
C HIS A 86 7.76 14.72 8.09
N LEU A 87 7.66 15.97 8.52
CA LEU A 87 6.71 16.95 7.99
C LEU A 87 7.03 17.44 6.56
N LYS A 88 8.27 17.26 6.09
CA LYS A 88 8.66 17.61 4.71
C LYS A 88 7.92 16.83 3.63
N GLY A 89 7.44 15.62 3.95
CA GLY A 89 6.78 14.78 2.96
C GLY A 89 6.08 13.55 3.53
N HIS A 90 5.78 13.53 4.83
CA HIS A 90 5.30 12.34 5.54
C HIS A 90 6.17 11.11 5.29
N PHE A 91 7.49 11.31 5.28
CA PHE A 91 8.44 10.25 4.97
C PHE A 91 8.34 9.10 5.98
N GLY A 92 8.50 7.87 5.46
CA GLY A 92 8.55 6.67 6.29
C GLY A 92 9.82 6.60 7.14
N SER A 93 9.84 5.68 8.11
CA SER A 93 10.90 5.55 9.10
C SER A 93 12.30 5.35 8.49
N ASP A 94 12.42 4.53 7.44
CA ASP A 94 13.70 4.32 6.75
C ASP A 94 14.19 5.59 6.03
N ALA A 95 13.28 6.34 5.41
CA ALA A 95 13.62 7.59 4.71
C ALA A 95 14.11 8.67 5.69
N ILE A 96 13.47 8.80 6.86
CA ILE A 96 13.90 9.68 7.94
C ILE A 96 15.29 9.25 8.46
N TYR A 97 15.49 7.96 8.71
CA TYR A 97 16.79 7.41 9.15
C TYR A 97 17.93 7.78 8.20
N TYR A 98 17.75 7.53 6.89
CA TYR A 98 18.78 7.85 5.90
C TYR A 98 18.96 9.35 5.69
N ALA A 99 17.90 10.16 5.81
CA ALA A 99 18.00 11.60 5.73
C ALA A 99 18.87 12.18 6.85
N LEU A 100 18.65 11.74 8.10
CA LEU A 100 19.43 12.17 9.26
C LEU A 100 20.86 11.62 9.22
N LYS A 101 21.04 10.36 8.80
CA LYS A 101 22.38 9.77 8.64
C LYS A 101 23.22 10.51 7.60
N ARG A 102 22.63 10.96 6.49
CA ARG A 102 23.31 11.82 5.49
C ARG A 102 23.72 13.20 6.03
N LYS A 103 23.02 13.69 7.05
CA LYS A 103 23.35 14.94 7.74
C LYS A 103 24.43 14.76 8.82
N GLY A 104 24.98 13.55 8.98
CA GLY A 104 25.93 13.24 10.05
C GLY A 104 25.30 13.14 11.44
N ILE A 105 23.97 13.00 11.52
CA ILE A 105 23.23 12.90 12.77
C ILE A 105 22.84 11.44 12.99
N TYR A 106 23.31 10.85 14.08
CA TYR A 106 23.00 9.48 14.44
C TYR A 106 22.95 9.29 15.95
N TRP A 107 22.02 8.44 16.40
CA TRP A 107 21.99 7.91 17.76
C TRP A 107 21.47 6.47 17.73
N LYS A 108 21.73 5.72 18.81
CA LYS A 108 21.46 4.27 18.91
C LYS A 108 20.03 3.88 18.50
N ASP A 109 19.05 4.65 18.96
CA ASP A 109 17.62 4.32 18.80
C ASP A 109 16.92 5.12 17.69
N LEU A 110 17.67 5.81 16.82
CA LEU A 110 17.14 6.68 15.75
C LEU A 110 16.05 6.00 14.91
N LYS A 111 16.33 4.77 14.45
CA LYS A 111 15.38 4.01 13.61
C LYS A 111 14.11 3.63 14.36
N SER A 112 14.24 3.30 15.66
CA SER A 112 13.11 2.95 16.52
C SER A 112 12.24 4.16 16.79
N GLU A 113 12.85 5.29 17.17
CA GLU A 113 12.15 6.55 17.43
C GLU A 113 11.46 7.08 16.17
N ALA A 114 12.09 7.00 14.99
CA ALA A 114 11.46 7.35 13.72
C ALA A 114 10.25 6.47 13.39
N ALA A 115 10.31 5.17 13.68
CA ALA A 115 9.18 4.26 13.49
C ALA A 115 8.02 4.57 14.43
N GLU A 116 8.30 4.93 15.68
CA GLU A 116 7.29 5.35 16.65
C GLU A 116 6.61 6.67 16.26
N LEU A 117 7.38 7.64 15.76
CA LEU A 117 6.85 8.90 15.23
C LEU A 117 5.91 8.67 14.03
N VAL A 118 6.34 7.90 13.04
CA VAL A 118 5.50 7.58 11.86
C VAL A 118 4.25 6.80 12.29
N LYS A 119 4.38 5.92 13.28
CA LYS A 119 3.27 5.16 13.84
C LYS A 119 2.28 6.05 14.59
N SER A 120 2.68 7.16 15.22
CA SER A 120 1.77 8.06 15.93
C SER A 120 1.10 9.11 15.02
N CYS A 121 1.61 9.30 13.80
CA CYS A 121 1.07 10.27 12.85
C CYS A 121 -0.28 9.85 12.24
N ILE A 122 -1.35 10.61 12.56
CA ILE A 122 -2.71 10.35 12.07
C ILE A 122 -2.81 10.39 10.54
N PRO A 123 -2.30 11.43 9.83
CA PRO A 123 -2.28 11.45 8.36
C PRO A 123 -1.63 10.19 7.76
N CYS A 124 -0.47 9.79 8.27
CA CYS A 124 0.21 8.59 7.78
C CYS A 124 -0.59 7.32 8.03
N GLN A 125 -1.25 7.18 9.18
CA GLN A 125 -2.12 6.01 9.43
C GLN A 125 -3.33 5.96 8.49
N GLN A 126 -3.92 7.10 8.18
CA GLN A 126 -5.11 7.18 7.33
C GLN A 126 -4.79 6.86 5.86
N PHE A 127 -3.67 7.37 5.36
CA PHE A 127 -3.31 7.24 3.93
C PHE A 127 -2.38 6.08 3.62
N ASN A 128 -1.63 5.55 4.60
CA ASN A 128 -0.76 4.39 4.40
C ASN A 128 -1.56 3.09 4.55
N ILE A 129 -2.36 2.78 3.52
CA ILE A 129 -3.13 1.54 3.43
C ILE A 129 -2.18 0.40 3.07
N VAL A 130 -1.40 -0.06 4.05
CA VAL A 130 -0.72 -1.35 3.92
C VAL A 130 -1.81 -2.39 3.86
N ARG A 131 -1.95 -3.05 2.72
CA ARG A 131 -2.83 -4.21 2.54
C ARG A 131 -2.34 -5.36 3.42
N LYS A 132 -2.61 -5.30 4.73
CA LYS A 132 -2.50 -6.48 5.59
C LYS A 132 -3.44 -7.51 4.98
N GLY A 133 -2.88 -8.67 4.61
CA GLY A 133 -3.61 -9.73 3.93
C GLY A 133 -4.92 -9.99 4.66
N TYR A 134 -6.04 -9.81 3.94
CA TYR A 134 -7.32 -10.25 4.45
C TYR A 134 -7.20 -11.73 4.79
N HIS A 135 -7.69 -12.15 5.95
CA HIS A 135 -7.90 -13.57 6.18
C HIS A 135 -8.79 -14.09 5.03
N PRO A 136 -8.46 -15.24 4.43
CA PRO A 136 -9.27 -15.78 3.36
C PRO A 136 -10.71 -15.91 3.86
N LEU A 137 -11.68 -15.47 3.05
CA LEU A 137 -13.09 -15.56 3.38
C LEU A 137 -13.41 -17.01 3.72
N ARG A 138 -13.79 -17.27 4.98
CA ARG A 138 -14.20 -18.60 5.44
C ARG A 138 -15.72 -18.72 5.28
N PRO A 139 -16.23 -19.74 4.58
CA PRO A 139 -17.66 -19.98 4.53
C PRO A 139 -18.16 -20.37 5.92
N ILE A 140 -19.36 -19.89 6.27
CA ILE A 140 -20.08 -20.35 7.47
C ILE A 140 -20.57 -21.78 7.19
N THR A 141 -20.09 -22.76 7.95
CA THR A 141 -20.50 -24.16 7.85
C THR A 141 -21.84 -24.38 8.57
N CYS A 142 -22.78 -25.05 7.92
CA CYS A 142 -24.08 -25.43 8.48
C CYS A 142 -24.17 -26.96 8.47
N THR A 143 -24.49 -27.58 9.61
CA THR A 143 -24.52 -29.04 9.76
C THR A 143 -25.93 -29.58 9.54
N LEU A 144 -26.94 -28.84 10.01
CA LEU A 144 -28.35 -29.18 9.92
C LEU A 144 -29.15 -28.06 9.23
N PRO A 145 -30.26 -28.41 8.55
CA PRO A 145 -31.20 -27.40 8.05
C PRO A 145 -31.69 -26.51 9.20
N GLY A 146 -31.52 -25.19 9.03
CA GLY A 146 -31.93 -24.20 10.03
C GLY A 146 -30.80 -23.65 10.92
N ASP A 147 -29.58 -24.19 10.84
CA ASP A 147 -28.42 -23.73 11.64
C ASP A 147 -28.03 -22.27 11.37
N SER A 148 -28.27 -21.76 10.17
CA SER A 148 -27.92 -20.39 9.79
C SER A 148 -28.93 -19.79 8.84
N TRP A 149 -29.30 -18.55 9.16
CA TRP A 149 -30.23 -17.72 8.39
C TRP A 149 -29.55 -16.41 8.05
N GLY A 150 -29.53 -16.06 6.76
CA GLY A 150 -29.23 -14.71 6.31
C GLY A 150 -30.50 -13.88 6.31
N LEU A 151 -30.46 -12.69 6.90
CA LEU A 151 -31.54 -11.71 6.79
C LEU A 151 -31.01 -10.56 5.94
N ASP A 152 -31.81 -10.14 4.97
CA ASP A 152 -31.49 -8.96 4.16
C ASP A 152 -32.73 -8.06 4.04
N LEU A 153 -32.50 -6.78 3.83
CA LEU A 153 -33.55 -5.79 3.66
C LEU A 153 -33.27 -5.01 2.38
N ALA A 154 -34.14 -5.17 1.39
CA ALA A 154 -34.08 -4.35 0.18
C ALA A 154 -35.08 -3.19 0.28
N GLY A 155 -34.63 -2.02 -0.17
CA GLY A 155 -35.43 -0.82 -0.30
C GLY A 155 -34.60 0.45 -0.11
N PRO A 156 -35.24 1.63 -0.09
CA PRO A 156 -36.69 1.84 -0.19
C PRO A 156 -37.24 1.68 -1.62
N PHE A 157 -38.41 1.04 -1.74
CA PHE A 157 -39.20 0.93 -2.96
C PHE A 157 -40.40 1.88 -2.94
N LYS A 158 -41.16 1.92 -4.05
CA LYS A 158 -42.43 2.65 -4.09
C LYS A 158 -43.38 2.11 -3.02
N THR A 159 -44.00 3.02 -2.28
CA THR A 159 -44.95 2.69 -1.22
C THR A 159 -46.13 1.92 -1.81
N SER A 160 -46.33 0.71 -1.31
CA SER A 160 -47.50 -0.10 -1.61
C SER A 160 -48.78 0.54 -1.06
N THR A 161 -49.93 0.05 -1.51
CA THR A 161 -51.24 0.49 -1.00
C THR A 161 -51.42 0.30 0.51
N GLN A 162 -50.62 -0.57 1.13
CA GLN A 162 -50.62 -0.84 2.57
C GLN A 162 -49.55 -0.03 3.35
N GLY A 163 -48.86 0.90 2.70
CA GLY A 163 -47.84 1.74 3.34
C GLY A 163 -46.44 1.10 3.45
N ASN A 164 -46.24 -0.11 2.95
CA ASN A 164 -44.94 -0.79 2.99
C ASN A 164 -44.04 -0.35 1.82
N ASN A 165 -42.75 -0.12 2.10
CA ASN A 165 -41.73 0.28 1.12
C ASN A 165 -40.41 -0.49 1.23
N TYR A 166 -40.31 -1.51 2.10
CA TYR A 166 -39.14 -2.37 2.21
C TYR A 166 -39.56 -3.84 2.09
N CYS A 167 -38.69 -4.64 1.48
CA CYS A 167 -38.85 -6.09 1.39
C CYS A 167 -37.77 -6.75 2.24
N ARG A 168 -38.19 -7.56 3.22
CA ARG A 168 -37.28 -8.37 4.03
C ARG A 168 -37.14 -9.75 3.40
N PHE A 169 -35.89 -10.17 3.17
CA PHE A 169 -35.55 -11.49 2.68
C PHE A 169 -34.97 -12.35 3.80
N TYR A 170 -35.31 -13.63 3.77
CA TYR A 170 -34.75 -14.65 4.63
C TYR A 170 -34.12 -15.74 3.76
N PHE A 171 -32.85 -16.03 3.98
CA PHE A 171 -32.09 -17.03 3.25
C PHE A 171 -31.63 -18.13 4.21
N GLY A 172 -32.30 -19.28 4.17
CA GLY A 172 -31.81 -20.47 4.84
C GLY A 172 -30.61 -21.02 4.06
N LYS A 173 -29.46 -21.22 4.73
CA LYS A 173 -28.33 -21.90 4.09
C LYS A 173 -28.60 -23.40 4.04
N PRO A 174 -28.43 -24.07 2.88
CA PRO A 174 -28.59 -25.52 2.80
C PRO A 174 -27.48 -26.20 3.61
N ALA A 175 -27.84 -27.23 4.38
CA ALA A 175 -26.87 -28.13 4.97
C ALA A 175 -26.20 -28.92 3.83
N PHE A 176 -24.89 -28.80 3.68
CA PHE A 176 -24.14 -29.66 2.77
C PHE A 176 -24.03 -31.04 3.41
N VAL A 177 -25.01 -31.90 3.17
CA VAL A 177 -24.89 -33.33 3.47
C VAL A 177 -23.96 -33.91 2.41
N THR A 178 -22.70 -34.13 2.76
CA THR A 178 -21.80 -34.96 1.95
C THR A 178 -22.38 -36.37 1.92
N VAL A 179 -23.13 -36.70 0.87
CA VAL A 179 -23.52 -38.08 0.57
C VAL A 179 -22.23 -38.87 0.30
N PRO A 180 -21.95 -39.96 1.02
CA PRO A 180 -20.81 -40.82 0.71
C PRO A 180 -21.02 -41.37 -0.69
N ARG A 181 -20.08 -41.07 -1.59
CA ARG A 181 -20.02 -41.64 -2.93
C ARG A 181 -19.70 -43.13 -2.74
N LEU A 182 -20.73 -43.98 -2.74
CA LEU A 182 -20.55 -45.42 -2.84
C LEU A 182 -20.01 -45.70 -4.24
N TYR A 183 -18.72 -46.05 -4.30
CA TYR A 183 -18.13 -46.64 -5.48
C TYR A 183 -18.64 -48.08 -5.56
N PHE A 184 -19.43 -48.37 -6.60
CA PHE A 184 -19.69 -49.74 -7.05
C PHE A 184 -18.56 -50.18 -7.97
#